data_AF-A0A932QX61-F1
#
_entry.id   AF-A0A932QX61-F1
#
_cell.length_a   1.000
_cell.length_b   1.000
_cell.length_c   1.000
_cell.angle_alpha   90.00
_cell.angle_beta   90.00
_cell.angle_gamma   90.00
#
_symmetry.space_group_name_H-M   'P 1'
#
loop_
_entity.id
_entity.type
_entity.pdbx_description
1 polymer ?
#
loop_
_entity_poly.entity_id
_entity_poly.type
_entity_poly.pdbx_seq_one_letter_code
_entity_poly.pdbx_strand_id
1 'polypeptide(L)'
;EMTLLNFISHLENIGDIIDSNLLELGEKRIDQGVRFSDAGLREIHLFHHTICQDFDAVVSAFESDEKDKAQRVIDQREQFHRQGLAMRATHIERLHQGIPYAIESSAIHLDLITHFSRIKSHITAIAHTVVEQV
;
A
#
# COMPACT_ATOMS: atom_id res chain seq x y z
N GLU A 1 5.15 -26.72 -5.65
CA GLU A 1 3.79 -26.79 -5.07
C GLU A 1 3.58 -25.77 -3.94
N MET A 2 4.44 -25.76 -2.90
CA MET A 2 4.31 -24.84 -1.76
C MET A 2 4.48 -23.34 -2.12
N THR A 3 5.33 -23.02 -3.09
CA THR A 3 5.53 -21.65 -3.61
C THR A 3 4.28 -21.05 -4.24
N LEU A 4 3.58 -21.82 -5.07
CA LEU A 4 2.35 -21.36 -5.72
C LEU A 4 1.23 -21.17 -4.69
N LEU A 5 1.15 -22.04 -3.68
CA LEU A 5 0.20 -21.91 -2.59
C LEU A 5 0.44 -20.62 -1.78
N ASN A 6 1.70 -20.33 -1.43
CA ASN A 6 2.06 -19.10 -0.72
C ASN A 6 1.74 -17.84 -1.55
N PHE A 7 2.03 -17.87 -2.85
CA PHE A 7 1.69 -16.79 -3.77
C PHE A 7 0.17 -16.52 -3.77
N ILE A 8 -0.64 -17.56 -3.98
CA ILE A 8 -2.10 -17.45 -4.00
C ILE A 8 -2.64 -16.95 -2.65
N SER A 9 -2.13 -17.48 -1.53
CA SER A 9 -2.57 -17.05 -0.21
C SER A 9 -2.30 -15.56 0.04
N HIS A 10 -1.14 -15.04 -0.37
CA HIS A 10 -0.86 -13.62 -0.23
C HIS A 10 -1.69 -12.75 -1.19
N LEU A 11 -2.00 -13.23 -2.39
CA LEU A 11 -2.94 -12.55 -3.28
C LEU A 11 -4.35 -12.47 -2.68
N GLU A 12 -4.85 -13.55 -2.09
CA GLU A 12 -6.14 -13.58 -1.39
C GLU A 12 -6.17 -12.54 -0.27
N ASN A 13 -5.13 -12.51 0.59
CA ASN A 13 -5.04 -11.51 1.66
C ASN A 13 -4.99 -10.06 1.13
N ILE A 14 -4.35 -9.80 -0.03
CA ILE A 14 -4.39 -8.48 -0.67
C ILE A 14 -5.82 -8.16 -1.11
N GLY A 15 -6.50 -9.11 -1.75
CA GLY A 15 -7.90 -9.01 -2.15
C GLY A 15 -8.82 -8.69 -0.97
N ASP A 16 -8.67 -9.39 0.15
CA ASP A 16 -9.45 -9.16 1.37
C ASP A 16 -9.24 -7.77 1.95
N ILE A 17 -8.00 -7.24 1.91
CA ILE A 17 -7.74 -5.85 2.35
C ILE A 17 -8.44 -4.86 1.42
N ILE A 18 -8.46 -5.12 0.11
CA ILE A 18 -9.14 -4.26 -0.84
C ILE A 18 -10.65 -4.29 -0.58
N ASP A 19 -11.23 -5.48 -0.53
CA ASP A 19 -12.67 -5.70 -0.41
C ASP A 19 -13.22 -5.23 0.94
N SER A 20 -12.62 -5.72 2.04
CA SER A 20 -13.15 -5.48 3.39
C SER A 20 -12.62 -4.21 4.06
N ASN A 21 -11.66 -3.49 3.46
CA ASN A 21 -11.16 -2.25 4.06
C ASN A 21 -11.12 -1.08 3.06
N LEU A 22 -10.46 -1.22 1.91
CA LEU A 22 -10.31 -0.07 1.00
C LEU A 22 -11.64 0.34 0.35
N LEU A 23 -12.50 -0.62 -0.01
CA LEU A 23 -13.82 -0.31 -0.54
C LEU A 23 -14.69 0.38 0.52
N GLU A 24 -14.72 -0.12 1.76
CA GLU A 24 -15.45 0.52 2.86
C GLU A 24 -14.99 1.97 3.09
N LEU A 25 -13.67 2.23 3.05
CA LEU A 25 -13.12 3.59 3.13
C LEU A 25 -13.56 4.46 1.93
N GLY A 26 -13.62 3.88 0.74
CA GLY A 26 -14.10 4.53 -0.48
C GLY A 26 -15.57 4.92 -0.40
N GLU A 27 -16.42 3.99 0.03
CA GLU A 27 -17.86 4.20 0.26
C GLU A 27 -18.08 5.28 1.32
N LYS A 28 -17.43 5.15 2.48
CA LYS A 28 -17.48 6.15 3.55
C LYS A 28 -17.11 7.54 3.05
N ARG A 29 -16.05 7.66 2.24
CA ARG A 29 -15.66 8.94 1.65
C ARG A 29 -16.76 9.52 0.76
N ILE A 30 -17.35 8.70 -0.10
CA ILE A 30 -18.40 9.11 -1.03
C ILE A 30 -19.65 9.55 -0.27
N ASP A 31 -20.13 8.71 0.63
CA ASP A 31 -21.37 8.93 1.40
C ASP A 31 -21.28 10.17 2.30
N GLN A 32 -20.10 10.41 2.87
CA GLN A 32 -19.87 11.56 3.75
C GLN A 32 -19.42 12.82 2.99
N GLY A 33 -19.22 12.73 1.66
CA GLY A 33 -18.76 13.86 0.85
C GLY A 33 -17.35 14.35 1.17
N VAL A 34 -16.54 13.51 1.83
CA VAL A 34 -15.22 13.88 2.38
C VAL A 34 -14.25 14.21 1.26
N ARG A 35 -13.57 15.36 1.39
CA ARG A 35 -12.51 15.78 0.48
C ARG A 35 -11.16 15.77 1.15
N PHE A 36 -10.17 15.21 0.46
CA PHE A 36 -8.77 15.35 0.85
C PHE A 36 -8.26 16.74 0.47
N SER A 37 -7.27 17.24 1.21
CA SER A 37 -6.44 18.33 0.71
C SER A 37 -5.68 17.90 -0.55
N ASP A 38 -5.37 18.83 -1.45
CA ASP A 38 -4.64 18.51 -2.69
C ASP A 38 -3.28 17.85 -2.39
N ALA A 39 -2.60 18.30 -1.34
CA ALA A 39 -1.32 17.73 -0.93
C ALA A 39 -1.49 16.30 -0.41
N GLY A 40 -2.47 16.07 0.47
CA GLY A 40 -2.76 14.73 0.99
C GLY A 40 -3.21 13.74 -0.10
N LEU A 41 -3.98 14.20 -1.08
CA LEU A 41 -4.41 13.37 -2.21
C LEU A 41 -3.23 12.97 -3.10
N ARG A 42 -2.32 13.91 -3.40
CA ARG A 42 -1.10 13.62 -4.17
C ARG A 42 -0.23 12.58 -3.47
N GLU A 43 -0.04 12.71 -2.15
CA GLU A 43 0.74 11.75 -1.36
C GLU A 43 0.12 10.35 -1.40
N ILE A 44 -1.21 10.25 -1.20
CA ILE A 44 -1.96 8.99 -1.31
C ILE A 44 -1.76 8.36 -2.70
N HIS A 45 -1.87 9.14 -3.78
CA HIS A 45 -1.69 8.62 -5.14
C HIS A 45 -0.27 8.11 -5.39
N LEU A 46 0.75 8.84 -4.94
CA LEU A 46 2.14 8.40 -5.06
C LEU A 46 2.39 7.11 -4.28
N PHE A 47 1.85 7.01 -3.06
CA PHE A 47 2.00 5.83 -2.22
C PHE A 47 1.32 4.60 -2.83
N HIS A 48 0.11 4.77 -3.35
CA HIS A 48 -0.61 3.74 -4.10
C HIS A 48 0.12 3.33 -5.39
N HIS A 49 0.67 4.30 -6.13
CA HIS A 49 1.42 4.02 -7.35
C HIS A 49 2.62 3.11 -7.10
N THR A 50 3.39 3.38 -6.04
CA THR A 50 4.51 2.51 -5.64
C THR A 50 4.04 1.08 -5.35
N ILE A 51 2.90 0.90 -4.67
CA ILE A 51 2.31 -0.43 -4.42
C ILE A 51 1.99 -1.15 -5.73
N CYS A 52 1.35 -0.47 -6.69
CA CYS A 52 1.03 -1.07 -7.98
C CYS A 52 2.29 -1.48 -8.74
N GLN A 53 3.31 -0.62 -8.77
CA GLN A 53 4.59 -0.93 -9.43
C GLN A 53 5.28 -2.14 -8.80
N ASP A 54 5.30 -2.21 -7.47
CA ASP A 54 5.88 -3.34 -6.75
C ASP A 54 5.09 -4.63 -6.98
N PHE A 55 3.76 -4.55 -7.03
CA PHE A 55 2.90 -5.68 -7.35
C PHE A 55 3.19 -6.22 -8.75
N ASP A 56 3.18 -5.36 -9.76
CA ASP A 56 3.46 -5.73 -11.15
C ASP A 56 4.86 -6.34 -11.29
N ALA A 57 5.86 -5.79 -10.58
CA ALA A 57 7.22 -6.30 -10.58
C ALA A 57 7.31 -7.71 -9.98
N VAL A 58 6.60 -7.98 -8.88
CA VAL A 58 6.61 -9.30 -8.23
C VAL A 58 5.84 -10.34 -9.04
N VAL A 59 4.69 -9.98 -9.62
CA VAL A 59 3.94 -10.88 -10.52
C VAL A 59 4.80 -11.24 -11.73
N SER A 60 5.43 -10.25 -12.37
CA SER A 60 6.33 -10.49 -13.49
C SER A 60 7.51 -11.39 -13.08
N ALA A 61 8.14 -11.11 -11.93
CA ALA A 61 9.26 -11.91 -11.43
C ALA A 61 8.88 -13.37 -11.13
N PHE A 62 7.66 -13.60 -10.64
CA PHE A 62 7.14 -14.94 -10.39
C PHE A 62 6.89 -15.71 -11.70
N GLU A 63 6.41 -15.04 -12.75
CA GLU A 63 6.16 -15.67 -14.07
C GLU A 63 7.45 -16.00 -14.83
N SER A 64 8.47 -15.15 -14.74
CA SER A 64 9.71 -15.28 -15.51
C SER A 64 10.93 -15.81 -14.72
N ASP A 65 10.74 -16.17 -13.45
CA ASP A 65 11.79 -16.56 -12.50
C ASP A 65 12.93 -15.51 -12.38
N GLU A 66 12.57 -14.23 -12.55
CA GLU A 66 13.51 -13.11 -12.49
C GLU A 66 13.75 -12.64 -11.04
N LYS A 67 14.59 -13.37 -10.31
CA LYS A 67 14.91 -13.10 -8.89
C LYS A 67 15.41 -11.68 -8.62
N ASP A 68 16.15 -11.07 -9.54
CA ASP A 68 16.64 -9.69 -9.40
C ASP A 68 15.51 -8.66 -9.29
N LYS A 69 14.39 -8.88 -10.00
CA LYS A 69 13.20 -8.00 -9.91
C LYS A 69 12.54 -8.13 -8.54
N ALA A 70 12.36 -9.36 -8.05
CA ALA A 70 11.81 -9.61 -6.73
C ALA A 70 12.72 -9.04 -5.62
N GLN A 71 14.05 -9.18 -5.74
CA GLN A 71 15.00 -8.65 -4.79
C GLN A 71 14.89 -7.12 -4.63
N ARG A 72 14.73 -6.39 -5.74
CA ARG A 72 14.53 -4.92 -5.69
C ARG A 72 13.31 -4.52 -4.87
N VAL A 73 12.22 -5.27 -4.98
CA VAL A 73 10.98 -5.01 -4.23
C VAL A 73 11.17 -5.20 -2.74
N ILE A 74 11.98 -6.19 -2.34
CA ILE A 74 12.40 -6.42 -0.95
C ILE A 74 13.25 -5.24 -0.46
N ASP A 75 14.25 -4.83 -1.24
CA ASP A 75 15.17 -3.75 -0.88
C ASP A 75 14.45 -2.40 -0.70
N GLN A 76 13.38 -2.17 -1.47
CA GLN A 76 12.56 -0.95 -1.39
C GLN A 76 11.63 -0.90 -0.16
N ARG A 77 11.46 -2.01 0.58
CA ARG A 77 10.55 -2.09 1.74
C ARG A 77 10.82 -1.01 2.78
N GLU A 78 12.09 -0.79 3.12
CA GLU A 78 12.45 0.20 4.16
C GLU A 78 12.16 1.63 3.69
N GLN A 79 12.43 1.93 2.42
CA GLN A 79 12.09 3.22 1.82
C GLN A 79 10.58 3.47 1.85
N PHE A 80 9.78 2.48 1.46
CA PHE A 80 8.33 2.56 1.51
C PHE A 80 7.81 2.81 2.93
N HIS A 81 8.37 2.12 3.93
CA HIS A 81 8.03 2.34 5.32
C HIS A 81 8.34 3.77 5.78
N ARG A 82 9.53 4.30 5.44
CA ARG A 82 9.89 5.69 5.74
C ARG A 82 8.96 6.69 5.07
N GLN A 83 8.53 6.45 3.83
CA GLN A 83 7.53 7.27 3.14
C GLN A 83 6.21 7.30 3.90
N GLY A 84 5.72 6.14 4.38
CA GLY A 84 4.50 6.06 5.18
C GLY A 84 4.59 6.83 6.50
N LEU A 85 5.75 6.78 7.18
CA LEU A 85 5.98 7.58 8.40
C LEU A 85 6.00 9.09 8.10
N ALA A 86 6.66 9.50 7.03
CA ALA A 86 6.70 10.89 6.61
C ALA A 86 5.29 11.43 6.27
N MET A 87 4.49 10.66 5.52
CA MET A 87 3.10 11.03 5.21
C MET A 87 2.26 11.23 6.48
N ARG A 88 2.40 10.34 7.48
CA ARG A 88 1.72 10.51 8.78
C ARG A 88 2.15 11.78 9.49
N ALA A 89 3.45 12.08 9.53
CA ALA A 89 3.97 13.29 10.16
C ALA A 89 3.44 14.55 9.47
N THR A 90 3.54 14.63 8.14
CA THR A 90 3.03 15.77 7.37
C THR A 90 1.51 15.91 7.50
N HIS A 91 0.75 14.81 7.59
CA HIS A 91 -0.68 14.88 7.87
C HIS A 91 -0.97 15.46 9.25
N ILE A 92 -0.25 15.05 10.30
CA ILE A 92 -0.38 15.60 11.66
C ILE A 92 -0.07 17.11 11.67
N GLU A 93 0.94 17.57 10.94
CA GLU A 93 1.23 19.00 10.79
C GLU A 93 0.04 19.77 10.19
N ARG A 94 -0.63 19.22 9.18
CA ARG A 94 -1.84 19.84 8.61
C ARG A 94 -3.00 19.92 9.61
N LEU A 95 -3.13 18.90 10.47
CA LEU A 95 -4.12 18.92 11.55
C LEU A 95 -3.82 20.04 12.55
N HIS A 96 -2.56 20.20 12.97
CA HIS A 96 -2.15 21.29 13.87
C HIS A 96 -2.35 22.68 13.26
N GLN A 97 -2.22 22.80 11.93
CA GLN A 97 -2.49 24.05 11.20
C GLN A 97 -3.99 24.32 10.99
N GLY A 98 -4.88 23.41 11.40
CA GLY A 98 -6.32 23.60 11.28
C GLY A 98 -6.85 23.48 9.85
N ILE A 99 -6.13 22.79 8.95
CA ILE A 99 -6.56 22.64 7.55
C ILE A 99 -7.89 21.86 7.49
N PRO A 100 -9.01 22.46 7.06
CA PRO A 100 -10.33 21.83 7.18
C PRO A 100 -10.42 20.47 6.50
N TYR A 101 -9.92 20.36 5.27
CA TYR A 101 -9.91 19.10 4.51
C TYR A 101 -9.02 18.03 5.14
N ALA A 102 -7.94 18.40 5.84
CA ALA A 102 -7.10 17.42 6.53
C ALA A 102 -7.82 16.86 7.77
N ILE A 103 -8.56 17.70 8.50
CA ILE A 103 -9.36 17.29 9.66
C ILE A 103 -10.49 16.37 9.22
N GLU A 104 -11.26 16.81 8.23
CA GLU A 104 -12.41 16.06 7.70
C GLU A 104 -11.99 14.68 7.18
N SER A 105 -10.89 14.60 6.42
CA SER A 105 -10.42 13.34 5.84
C SER A 105 -9.56 12.50 6.76
N SER A 106 -9.32 12.90 8.01
CA SER A 106 -8.20 12.40 8.81
C SER A 106 -8.23 10.89 9.05
N ALA A 107 -9.38 10.35 9.47
CA ALA A 107 -9.55 8.93 9.69
C ALA A 107 -9.26 8.12 8.41
N ILE A 108 -9.91 8.50 7.31
CA ILE A 108 -9.74 7.83 6.01
C ILE A 108 -8.28 7.92 5.53
N HIS A 109 -7.64 9.08 5.68
CA HIS A 109 -6.24 9.27 5.27
C HIS A 109 -5.29 8.33 6.02
N LEU A 110 -5.41 8.25 7.35
CA LEU A 110 -4.54 7.42 8.17
C LEU A 110 -4.79 5.92 7.98
N ASP A 111 -6.05 5.54 7.76
CA ASP A 111 -6.43 4.15 7.47
C ASP A 111 -5.89 3.71 6.11
N LEU A 112 -5.97 4.57 5.08
CA LEU A 112 -5.37 4.29 3.78
C LEU A 112 -3.87 3.97 3.89
N ILE A 113 -3.08 4.77 4.62
CA ILE A 113 -1.65 4.50 4.83
C ILE A 113 -1.45 3.13 5.49
N THR A 114 -2.31 2.77 6.45
CA THR A 114 -2.25 1.48 7.16
C THR A 114 -2.53 0.32 6.21
N HIS A 115 -3.62 0.36 5.44
CA HIS A 115 -4.01 -0.72 4.53
C HIS A 115 -3.01 -0.87 3.38
N PHE A 116 -2.51 0.24 2.84
CA PHE A 116 -1.43 0.24 1.85
C PHE A 116 -0.15 -0.40 2.39
N SER A 117 0.22 -0.14 3.64
CA SER A 117 1.38 -0.80 4.28
C SER A 117 1.16 -2.31 4.48
N ARG A 118 -0.08 -2.74 4.75
CA ARG A 118 -0.45 -4.17 4.83
C ARG A 118 -0.32 -4.84 3.46
N ILE A 119 -0.84 -4.22 2.41
CA ILE A 119 -0.69 -4.71 1.02
C ILE A 119 0.80 -4.82 0.64
N LYS A 120 1.62 -3.79 0.90
CA LYS A 120 3.07 -3.84 0.63
C LYS A 120 3.76 -4.99 1.37
N SER A 121 3.32 -5.31 2.58
CA SER A 121 3.87 -6.44 3.34
C SER A 121 3.59 -7.77 2.64
N HIS A 122 2.38 -7.98 2.14
CA HIS A 122 2.04 -9.17 1.35
C HIS A 122 2.83 -9.24 0.04
N ILE A 123 2.94 -8.12 -0.70
CA ILE A 123 3.77 -8.05 -1.91
C ILE A 123 5.23 -8.44 -1.61
N THR A 124 5.77 -7.95 -0.50
CA THR A 124 7.16 -8.25 -0.11
C THR A 124 7.32 -9.73 0.29
N ALA A 125 6.32 -10.33 0.94
CA ALA A 125 6.33 -11.75 1.27
C ALA A 125 6.30 -12.64 0.01
N ILE A 126 5.53 -12.23 -1.01
CA ILE A 126 5.56 -12.90 -2.32
C ILE A 126 6.95 -12.76 -2.94
N ALA A 127 7.56 -11.57 -2.90
CA ALA A 127 8.90 -11.34 -3.43
C ALA A 127 9.96 -12.25 -2.76
N HIS A 128 9.91 -12.40 -1.43
CA HIS A 128 10.75 -13.37 -0.71
C HIS A 128 10.56 -14.80 -1.23
N THR A 129 9.31 -15.20 -1.44
CA THR A 129 8.99 -16.53 -1.97
C THR A 129 9.62 -16.77 -3.35
N VAL A 130 9.68 -15.76 -4.22
CA VAL A 130 10.36 -15.84 -5.54
C VAL A 130 11.87 -16.00 -5.39
N VAL A 131 12.50 -15.20 -4.53
CA VAL A 131 13.96 -15.25 -4.32
C VAL A 131 14.39 -16.59 -3.71
N GLU A 132 13.60 -17.13 -2.78
CA GLU A 132 13.87 -18.37 -2.04
C GLU A 132 13.60 -19.66 -2.83
N GLN A 133 13.03 -19.60 -4.04
CA GLN A 133 12.88 -20.79 -4.89
C GLN A 133 14.26 -21.43 -5.16
N VAL A 134 14.53 -22.60 -4.59
CA VAL A 134 15.69 -23.46 -4.90
C VAL A 134 15.21 -24.69 -5.66
#